data_AF-A0A933SSE2-F1
#
_entry.id   AF-A0A933SSE2-F1
#
_cell.length_a   1.000
_cell.length_b   1.000
_cell.length_c   1.000
_cell.angle_alpha   90.00
_cell.angle_beta   90.00
_cell.angle_gamma   90.00
#
_symmetry.space_group_name_H-M   'P 1'
#
loop_
_entity.id
_entity.type
_entity.pdbx_description
1 polymer ?
#
loop_
_entity_poly.entity_id
_entity_poly.type
_entity_poly.pdbx_seq_one_letter_code
_entity_poly.pdbx_strand_id
1 'polypeptide(L)'
;MNSYGLRDREYSLEKPEGVFRILILGDSMTFGHGINRLENTFPKLLERSLNENSPLTRFEVINASGPGWGSDTELYFLYESGMAFDPDMVIVSYFFNDIPVPSFFDCSGSELDLAKSSEKINAFLNKSLLYSFLKQRVNRFLEKYWGKAAYADCLKELYETRGWEMARIYLDSIWIACKIKGIKLMLAPIPALEKLAGDYPFMEPEKKLKGYCEGRQIEYIDIFNKGFKGKDESELWIDPSDRHINELGAEIVAKTIYNKLAPLKDYGHLRFLSKVFPEKPLLNKEKICVELEKNFSDLESGHEFVFAIEDAGKNKSSAPAEFRAYKGSDGFHFQNTEFPGQDKLFSHLVLDSKGRLLKNEKQALDPISGSIKEWSKVSFEEEGYIFSHGKGAVNGINLESNRRETKIKFVFKYTKLPNGANLELEDGKIFLDPKFMEKQFFQETYSDIPTSDELADLMLYMAYFGWSGYVNQLADAVIKHKPTPAYLRSVTRFYMALNDNKKVNAILIDKPAIVKKFITHGSESINSRENQDEPDIISLVSRM
;
A
#
# COMPACT_ATOMS: atom_id res chain seq x y z
N MET A 1 -22.32 15.75 -3.50
CA MET A 1 -21.12 15.21 -4.18
C MET A 1 -20.38 16.36 -4.81
N ASN A 2 -19.04 16.35 -4.80
CA ASN A 2 -18.19 17.33 -5.49
C ASN A 2 -17.87 16.86 -6.93
N SER A 3 -17.09 17.65 -7.68
CA SER A 3 -16.75 17.35 -9.08
C SER A 3 -15.92 16.08 -9.30
N TYR A 4 -15.34 15.52 -8.23
CA TYR A 4 -14.55 14.28 -8.25
C TYR A 4 -15.36 13.06 -7.80
N GLY A 5 -16.68 13.21 -7.63
CA GLY A 5 -17.54 12.12 -7.18
C GLY A 5 -17.36 11.76 -5.71
N LEU A 6 -16.81 12.67 -4.90
CA LEU A 6 -16.67 12.49 -3.45
C LEU A 6 -17.83 13.13 -2.69
N ARG A 7 -18.20 12.56 -1.54
CA ARG A 7 -19.11 13.21 -0.58
C ARG A 7 -18.33 14.21 0.26
N ASP A 8 -17.98 15.31 -0.38
CA ASP A 8 -17.19 16.37 0.23
C ASP A 8 -17.48 17.73 -0.41
N ARG A 9 -16.82 18.78 0.10
CA ARG A 9 -16.71 20.08 -0.57
C ARG A 9 -15.70 20.03 -1.72
N GLU A 10 -15.63 21.12 -2.47
CA GLU A 10 -14.59 21.31 -3.48
C GLU A 10 -13.23 21.64 -2.86
N TYR A 11 -12.17 21.14 -3.49
CA TYR A 11 -10.78 21.40 -3.13
C TYR A 11 -9.99 21.84 -4.35
N SER A 12 -9.10 22.82 -4.16
CA SER A 12 -8.14 23.21 -5.19
C SER A 12 -7.08 22.14 -5.38
N LEU A 13 -6.82 21.74 -6.63
CA LEU A 13 -5.70 20.86 -6.98
C LEU A 13 -4.36 21.54 -6.71
N GLU A 14 -4.26 22.85 -7.01
CA GLU A 14 -3.14 23.63 -6.50
C GLU A 14 -3.31 23.79 -4.99
N LYS A 15 -2.52 23.02 -4.23
CA LYS A 15 -2.54 23.04 -2.77
C LYS A 15 -2.08 24.42 -2.26
N PRO A 16 -2.89 25.12 -1.46
CA PRO A 16 -2.50 26.43 -0.92
C PRO A 16 -1.26 26.35 -0.02
N GLU A 17 -0.59 27.48 0.14
CA GLU A 17 0.53 27.62 1.07
C GLU A 17 0.06 27.43 2.53
N GLY A 18 0.92 26.85 3.38
CA GLY A 18 0.61 26.57 4.79
C GLY A 18 -0.45 25.47 5.01
N VAL A 19 -0.90 24.79 3.95
CA VAL A 19 -1.85 23.67 4.05
C VAL A 19 -1.13 22.34 4.12
N PHE A 20 -1.47 21.55 5.14
CA PHE A 20 -1.16 20.13 5.24
C PHE A 20 -2.39 19.30 4.87
N ARG A 21 -2.29 18.53 3.79
CA ARG A 21 -3.44 17.82 3.21
C ARG A 21 -3.39 16.32 3.52
N ILE A 22 -4.44 15.85 4.18
CA ILE A 22 -4.67 14.45 4.53
C ILE A 22 -5.75 13.91 3.61
N LEU A 23 -5.45 12.86 2.85
CA LEU A 23 -6.41 12.12 2.05
C LEU A 23 -6.83 10.87 2.83
N ILE A 24 -8.13 10.73 3.14
CA ILE A 24 -8.64 9.51 3.77
C ILE A 24 -9.25 8.64 2.68
N LEU A 25 -8.57 7.53 2.38
CA LEU A 25 -9.11 6.46 1.53
C LEU A 25 -9.98 5.56 2.40
N GLY A 26 -11.16 5.21 1.93
CA GLY A 26 -12.05 4.36 2.70
C GLY A 26 -13.32 3.95 1.97
N ASP A 27 -14.19 3.29 2.71
CA ASP A 27 -15.42 2.70 2.24
C ASP A 27 -16.67 3.46 2.74
N SER A 28 -17.78 2.73 2.86
CA SER A 28 -19.04 3.18 3.47
C SER A 28 -18.93 3.79 4.87
N MET A 29 -17.99 3.31 5.71
CA MET A 29 -17.79 3.83 7.07
C MET A 29 -17.18 5.24 7.02
N THR A 30 -16.26 5.45 6.07
CA THR A 30 -15.61 6.75 5.82
C THR A 30 -16.52 7.72 5.09
N PHE A 31 -17.34 7.21 4.18
CA PHE A 31 -18.36 7.97 3.48
C PHE A 31 -19.40 8.56 4.45
N GLY A 32 -19.54 7.96 5.64
CA GLY A 32 -20.55 8.29 6.62
C GLY A 32 -21.94 7.84 6.18
N HIS A 33 -22.04 6.59 5.70
CA HIS A 33 -23.34 5.96 5.43
C HIS A 33 -24.28 6.18 6.62
N GLY A 34 -25.55 6.53 6.39
CA GLY A 34 -26.54 6.82 7.45
C GLY A 34 -26.30 8.08 8.30
N ILE A 35 -25.16 8.75 8.23
CA ILE A 35 -24.93 10.06 8.84
C ILE A 35 -25.46 11.14 7.91
N ASN A 36 -26.35 12.02 8.38
CA ASN A 36 -27.03 13.00 7.52
C ASN A 36 -26.12 14.16 7.09
N ARG A 37 -25.40 14.77 8.04
CA ARG A 37 -24.58 15.95 7.79
C ARG A 37 -23.14 15.56 7.50
N LEU A 38 -22.55 16.18 6.47
CA LEU A 38 -21.15 15.95 6.10
C LEU A 38 -20.20 16.27 7.28
N GLU A 39 -20.51 17.32 8.02
CA GLU A 39 -19.74 17.83 9.16
C GLU A 39 -19.67 16.85 10.35
N ASN A 40 -20.61 15.88 10.38
CA ASN A 40 -20.70 14.84 11.39
C ASN A 40 -20.00 13.54 10.94
N THR A 41 -19.44 13.49 9.72
CA THR A 41 -18.59 12.37 9.30
C THR A 41 -17.22 12.48 9.96
N PHE A 42 -16.58 11.35 10.27
CA PHE A 42 -15.31 11.35 11.00
C PHE A 42 -14.18 12.14 10.29
N PRO A 43 -14.07 12.16 8.93
CA PRO A 43 -13.06 12.99 8.27
C PRO A 43 -13.21 14.48 8.57
N LYS A 44 -14.46 14.97 8.68
CA LYS A 44 -14.74 16.39 8.95
C LYS A 44 -14.69 16.74 10.43
N LEU A 45 -15.06 15.81 11.29
CA LEU A 45 -14.78 15.91 12.72
C LEU A 45 -13.26 16.01 12.94
N LEU A 46 -12.46 15.16 12.28
CA LEU A 46 -11.00 15.20 12.35
C LEU A 46 -10.43 16.53 11.83
N GLU A 47 -10.89 17.00 10.66
CA GLU A 47 -10.45 18.30 10.10
C GLU A 47 -10.69 19.44 11.08
N ARG A 48 -11.90 19.49 11.67
CA ARG A 48 -12.27 20.49 12.67
C ARG A 48 -11.36 20.41 13.89
N SER A 49 -11.19 19.24 14.50
CA SER A 49 -10.35 19.08 15.70
C SER A 49 -8.87 19.39 15.45
N LEU A 50 -8.36 19.08 14.26
CA LEU A 50 -6.99 19.44 13.87
C LEU A 50 -6.81 20.95 13.75
N ASN A 51 -7.78 21.66 13.17
CA ASN A 51 -7.72 23.11 13.01
C ASN A 51 -8.12 23.90 14.27
N GLU A 52 -8.83 23.30 15.22
CA GLU A 52 -9.11 23.91 16.52
C GLU A 52 -7.81 24.22 17.27
N ASN A 53 -7.50 25.50 17.46
CA ASN A 53 -6.26 25.97 18.09
C ASN A 53 -4.97 25.50 17.38
N SER A 54 -4.98 25.38 16.04
CA SER A 54 -3.75 25.20 15.26
C SER A 54 -3.40 26.48 14.49
N PRO A 55 -2.63 27.41 15.09
CA PRO A 55 -2.31 28.69 14.45
C PRO A 55 -1.21 28.56 13.38
N LEU A 56 -0.45 27.46 13.38
CA LEU A 56 0.77 27.31 12.56
C LEU A 56 0.54 26.58 11.24
N THR A 57 -0.36 25.59 11.21
CA THR A 57 -0.68 24.80 10.02
C THR A 57 -2.18 24.70 9.85
N ARG A 58 -2.66 24.91 8.62
CA ARG A 58 -4.04 24.61 8.25
C ARG A 58 -4.13 23.18 7.75
N PHE A 59 -5.03 22.40 8.32
CA PHE A 59 -5.28 21.03 7.88
C PHE A 59 -6.45 20.98 6.91
N GLU A 60 -6.25 20.30 5.78
CA GLU A 60 -7.34 19.83 4.92
C GLU A 60 -7.45 18.32 5.04
N VAL A 61 -8.64 17.80 5.35
CA VAL A 61 -8.91 16.36 5.40
C VAL A 61 -9.94 16.04 4.32
N ILE A 62 -9.49 15.42 3.24
CA ILE A 62 -10.34 15.06 2.09
C ILE A 62 -10.93 13.67 2.33
N ASN A 63 -12.25 13.58 2.26
CA ASN A 63 -12.98 12.33 2.34
C ASN A 63 -13.01 11.64 0.96
N ALA A 64 -12.03 10.78 0.69
CA ALA A 64 -11.91 10.02 -0.55
C ALA A 64 -12.45 8.60 -0.37
N SER A 65 -13.76 8.49 -0.24
CA SER A 65 -14.45 7.23 0.01
C SER A 65 -15.76 7.09 -0.75
N GLY A 66 -16.24 5.85 -0.83
CA GLY A 66 -17.54 5.54 -1.42
C GLY A 66 -18.17 4.27 -0.86
N PRO A 67 -19.52 4.15 -0.89
CA PRO A 67 -20.20 2.94 -0.44
C PRO A 67 -19.78 1.72 -1.26
N GLY A 68 -19.40 0.63 -0.56
CA GLY A 68 -19.00 -0.62 -1.19
C GLY A 68 -17.63 -0.60 -1.86
N TRP A 69 -16.83 0.45 -1.63
CA TRP A 69 -15.42 0.43 -2.01
C TRP A 69 -14.68 -0.60 -1.16
N GLY A 70 -13.66 -1.23 -1.76
CA GLY A 70 -12.64 -1.98 -1.04
C GLY A 70 -11.25 -1.50 -1.46
N SER A 71 -10.20 -2.18 -1.00
CA SER A 71 -8.82 -1.72 -1.21
C SER A 71 -8.41 -1.56 -2.68
N ASP A 72 -9.07 -2.27 -3.58
CA ASP A 72 -8.91 -2.12 -5.03
C ASP A 72 -9.44 -0.77 -5.53
N THR A 73 -10.66 -0.41 -5.14
CA THR A 73 -11.30 0.84 -5.56
C THR A 73 -10.59 2.05 -4.94
N GLU A 74 -10.14 1.93 -3.70
CA GLU A 74 -9.29 2.94 -3.05
C GLU A 74 -7.98 3.18 -3.81
N LEU A 75 -7.31 2.10 -4.24
CA LEU A 75 -6.11 2.18 -5.08
C LEU A 75 -6.42 2.86 -6.41
N TYR A 76 -7.50 2.47 -7.10
CA TYR A 76 -7.88 3.08 -8.37
C TYR A 76 -8.19 4.56 -8.22
N PHE A 77 -8.96 4.96 -7.20
CA PHE A 77 -9.23 6.36 -6.93
C PHE A 77 -7.95 7.14 -6.65
N LEU A 78 -7.03 6.58 -5.85
CA LEU A 78 -5.74 7.23 -5.56
C LEU A 78 -4.99 7.58 -6.85
N TYR A 79 -4.97 6.66 -7.82
CA TYR A 79 -4.25 6.84 -9.08
C TYR A 79 -5.00 7.72 -10.07
N GLU A 80 -6.31 7.55 -10.19
CA GLU A 80 -7.15 8.31 -11.11
C GLU A 80 -7.25 9.79 -10.70
N SER A 81 -7.33 10.08 -9.42
CA SER A 81 -7.61 11.44 -8.93
C SER A 81 -6.93 11.80 -7.62
N GLY A 82 -6.76 10.86 -6.68
CA GLY A 82 -6.24 11.14 -5.34
C GLY A 82 -4.86 11.82 -5.32
N MET A 83 -3.95 11.39 -6.19
CA MET A 83 -2.60 11.97 -6.30
C MET A 83 -2.59 13.40 -6.83
N ALA A 84 -3.60 13.80 -7.62
CA ALA A 84 -3.70 15.16 -8.15
C ALA A 84 -3.98 16.19 -7.05
N PHE A 85 -4.51 15.76 -5.90
CA PHE A 85 -4.66 16.60 -4.73
C PHE A 85 -3.34 16.84 -3.98
N ASP A 86 -2.18 16.34 -4.42
CA ASP A 86 -0.89 16.56 -3.74
C ASP A 86 -0.95 16.33 -2.21
N PRO A 87 -1.43 15.15 -1.74
CA PRO A 87 -1.56 14.89 -0.31
C PRO A 87 -0.19 14.80 0.38
N ASP A 88 -0.09 15.29 1.60
CA ASP A 88 1.08 15.10 2.46
C ASP A 88 1.00 13.79 3.25
N MET A 89 -0.23 13.35 3.51
CA MET A 89 -0.54 12.11 4.20
C MET A 89 -1.74 11.41 3.55
N VAL A 90 -1.67 10.10 3.46
CA VAL A 90 -2.79 9.20 3.15
C VAL A 90 -3.08 8.37 4.39
N ILE A 91 -4.35 8.30 4.78
CA ILE A 91 -4.84 7.39 5.81
C ILE A 91 -5.79 6.41 5.12
N VAL A 92 -5.45 5.13 5.14
CA VAL A 92 -6.38 4.09 4.69
C VAL A 92 -7.25 3.71 5.88
N SER A 93 -8.50 4.13 5.84
CA SER A 93 -9.52 3.82 6.83
C SER A 93 -10.17 2.47 6.51
N TYR A 94 -9.36 1.43 6.69
CA TYR A 94 -9.67 0.06 6.27
C TYR A 94 -10.87 -0.50 7.04
N PHE A 95 -11.83 -1.11 6.35
CA PHE A 95 -12.87 -1.93 6.95
C PHE A 95 -12.74 -3.41 6.55
N PHE A 96 -13.16 -4.34 7.40
CA PHE A 96 -12.85 -5.78 7.22
C PHE A 96 -13.45 -6.40 5.95
N ASN A 97 -14.43 -5.76 5.33
CA ASN A 97 -15.01 -6.16 4.05
C ASN A 97 -14.29 -5.54 2.82
N ASP A 98 -13.31 -4.66 3.02
CA ASP A 98 -12.47 -4.12 1.94
C ASP A 98 -11.61 -5.23 1.30
N ILE A 99 -11.47 -6.34 2.02
CA ILE A 99 -10.83 -7.56 1.53
C ILE A 99 -11.52 -8.02 0.25
N PRO A 100 -10.77 -8.23 -0.84
CA PRO A 100 -11.27 -8.85 -2.06
C PRO A 100 -11.92 -10.19 -1.76
N VAL A 101 -13.18 -10.35 -2.15
CA VAL A 101 -13.89 -11.63 -2.07
C VAL A 101 -13.47 -12.49 -3.28
N PRO A 102 -12.81 -13.64 -3.07
CA PRO A 102 -12.50 -14.56 -4.15
C PRO A 102 -13.77 -15.02 -4.85
N SER A 103 -13.67 -15.25 -6.15
CA SER A 103 -14.81 -15.52 -7.01
C SER A 103 -15.56 -16.85 -6.75
N PHE A 104 -15.00 -17.74 -5.93
CA PHE A 104 -15.61 -18.99 -5.47
C PHE A 104 -16.19 -18.88 -4.05
N PHE A 105 -15.96 -17.75 -3.39
CA PHE A 105 -16.37 -17.50 -2.01
C PHE A 105 -17.51 -16.47 -2.05
N ASP A 106 -18.61 -16.75 -1.36
CA ASP A 106 -19.76 -15.86 -1.38
C ASP A 106 -20.29 -15.65 0.03
N CYS A 107 -20.01 -14.48 0.60
CA CYS A 107 -20.58 -14.08 1.88
C CYS A 107 -22.06 -13.67 1.78
N SER A 108 -22.63 -13.50 0.59
CA SER A 108 -24.06 -13.26 0.41
C SER A 108 -24.89 -14.50 0.75
N GLY A 109 -24.33 -15.69 0.57
CA GLY A 109 -24.90 -16.97 1.02
C GLY A 109 -25.04 -17.11 2.54
N SER A 110 -24.41 -16.21 3.31
CA SER A 110 -24.66 -16.11 4.75
C SER A 110 -26.03 -15.52 5.06
N GLU A 111 -26.74 -14.84 4.16
CA GLU A 111 -28.09 -14.33 4.41
C GLU A 111 -29.13 -15.23 3.71
N LEU A 112 -29.84 -16.05 4.50
CA LEU A 112 -30.82 -16.98 3.97
C LEU A 112 -32.04 -16.22 3.45
N ASP A 113 -32.37 -16.38 2.16
CA ASP A 113 -33.62 -15.87 1.62
C ASP A 113 -34.81 -16.68 2.16
N LEU A 114 -35.84 -15.96 2.65
CA LEU A 114 -37.04 -16.61 3.17
C LEU A 114 -37.84 -17.33 2.08
N ALA A 115 -37.71 -16.87 0.84
CA ALA A 115 -38.25 -17.54 -0.33
C ALA A 115 -37.12 -18.22 -1.10
N LYS A 116 -37.18 -19.55 -1.24
CA LYS A 116 -36.38 -20.28 -2.24
C LYS A 116 -36.92 -19.94 -3.62
N SER A 117 -36.45 -18.83 -4.19
CA SER A 117 -36.88 -18.33 -5.48
C SER A 117 -35.68 -17.87 -6.33
N SER A 118 -35.91 -17.46 -7.57
CA SER A 118 -34.84 -16.98 -8.44
C SER A 118 -34.30 -15.63 -7.95
N GLU A 119 -33.05 -15.31 -8.29
CA GLU A 119 -32.41 -14.03 -7.91
C GLU A 119 -33.25 -12.80 -8.29
N LYS A 120 -33.92 -12.83 -9.45
CA LYS A 120 -34.80 -11.72 -9.89
C LYS A 120 -36.00 -11.54 -8.97
N ILE A 121 -36.57 -12.64 -8.48
CA ILE A 121 -37.71 -12.60 -7.56
C ILE A 121 -37.23 -12.15 -6.17
N ASN A 122 -36.11 -12.68 -5.69
CA ASN A 122 -35.51 -12.22 -4.42
C ASN A 122 -35.14 -10.73 -4.48
N ALA A 123 -34.56 -10.25 -5.59
CA ALA A 123 -34.27 -8.83 -5.80
C ALA A 123 -35.53 -7.95 -5.81
N PHE A 124 -36.66 -8.46 -6.33
CA PHE A 124 -37.96 -7.77 -6.24
C PHE A 124 -38.51 -7.79 -4.80
N LEU A 125 -38.45 -8.94 -4.11
CA LEU A 125 -38.90 -9.09 -2.74
C LEU A 125 -38.10 -8.22 -1.76
N ASN A 126 -36.79 -8.07 -1.98
CA ASN A 126 -35.92 -7.19 -1.18
C ASN A 126 -36.28 -5.69 -1.29
N LYS A 127 -37.14 -5.29 -2.24
CA LYS A 127 -37.73 -3.94 -2.28
C LYS A 127 -38.85 -3.75 -1.26
N SER A 128 -39.41 -4.84 -0.71
CA SER A 128 -40.42 -4.79 0.34
C SER A 128 -39.75 -4.68 1.70
N LEU A 129 -40.01 -3.58 2.40
CA LEU A 129 -39.52 -3.35 3.77
C LEU A 129 -39.94 -4.47 4.73
N LEU A 130 -41.14 -5.03 4.56
CA LEU A 130 -41.62 -6.13 5.39
C LEU A 130 -40.85 -7.43 5.14
N TYR A 131 -40.58 -7.75 3.86
CA TYR A 131 -39.79 -8.94 3.52
C TYR A 131 -38.36 -8.82 4.04
N SER A 132 -37.72 -7.67 3.81
CA SER A 132 -36.36 -7.40 4.30
C SER A 132 -36.28 -7.44 5.82
N PHE A 133 -37.29 -6.89 6.53
CA PHE A 133 -37.39 -6.98 7.97
C PHE A 133 -37.51 -8.44 8.46
N LEU A 134 -38.43 -9.21 7.89
CA LEU A 134 -38.62 -10.62 8.28
C LEU A 134 -37.38 -11.45 7.98
N LYS A 135 -36.80 -11.28 6.79
CA LYS A 135 -35.57 -11.97 6.37
C LYS A 135 -34.46 -11.73 7.39
N GLN A 136 -34.24 -10.47 7.73
CA GLN A 136 -33.26 -10.11 8.73
C GLN A 136 -33.55 -10.73 10.09
N ARG A 137 -34.79 -10.64 10.61
CA ARG A 137 -35.15 -11.19 11.93
C ARG A 137 -34.92 -12.70 12.01
N VAL A 138 -35.28 -13.42 10.95
CA VAL A 138 -35.04 -14.87 10.86
C VAL A 138 -33.55 -15.17 10.79
N ASN A 139 -32.77 -14.47 9.95
CA ASN A 139 -31.33 -14.70 9.87
C ASN A 139 -30.62 -14.42 11.20
N ARG A 140 -30.95 -13.33 11.90
CA ARG A 140 -30.39 -13.02 13.23
C ARG A 140 -30.77 -14.06 14.28
N PHE A 141 -31.99 -14.58 14.22
CA PHE A 141 -32.46 -15.65 15.11
C PHE A 141 -31.72 -16.97 14.85
N LEU A 142 -31.54 -17.34 13.58
CA LEU A 142 -30.81 -18.54 13.19
C LEU A 142 -29.33 -18.48 13.58
N GLU A 143 -28.70 -17.32 13.48
CA GLU A 143 -27.32 -17.13 13.96
C GLU A 143 -27.24 -17.30 15.48
N LYS A 144 -28.16 -16.67 16.22
CA LYS A 144 -28.12 -16.69 17.68
C LYS A 144 -28.44 -18.06 18.28
N TYR A 145 -29.37 -18.82 17.70
CA TYR A 145 -29.92 -20.03 18.33
C TYR A 145 -29.71 -21.32 17.54
N TRP A 146 -29.36 -21.25 16.25
CA TRP A 146 -29.27 -22.42 15.36
C TRP A 146 -27.90 -22.60 14.70
N GLY A 147 -26.88 -21.83 15.13
CA GLY A 147 -25.50 -22.02 14.66
C GLY A 147 -25.29 -21.67 13.19
N LYS A 148 -26.19 -20.88 12.58
CA LYS A 148 -25.97 -20.32 11.25
C LYS A 148 -24.77 -19.37 11.30
N ALA A 149 -23.84 -19.49 10.36
CA ALA A 149 -22.71 -18.58 10.23
C ALA A 149 -23.21 -17.14 10.02
N ALA A 150 -22.61 -16.19 10.75
CA ALA A 150 -22.84 -14.77 10.57
C ALA A 150 -21.97 -14.23 9.43
N TYR A 151 -22.35 -13.07 8.90
CA TYR A 151 -21.51 -12.35 7.93
C TYR A 151 -20.10 -12.08 8.47
N ALA A 152 -19.98 -11.79 9.77
CA ALA A 152 -18.68 -11.61 10.43
C ALA A 152 -17.81 -12.87 10.42
N ASP A 153 -18.40 -14.06 10.56
CA ASP A 153 -17.67 -15.33 10.46
C ASP A 153 -17.11 -15.52 9.06
N CYS A 154 -17.92 -15.21 8.03
CA CYS A 154 -17.50 -15.27 6.63
C CYS A 154 -16.34 -14.31 6.34
N LEU A 155 -16.44 -13.05 6.80
CA LEU A 155 -15.38 -12.07 6.64
C LEU A 155 -14.09 -12.51 7.34
N LYS A 156 -14.19 -13.07 8.56
CA LYS A 156 -13.03 -13.61 9.27
C LYS A 156 -12.34 -14.71 8.46
N GLU A 157 -13.10 -15.63 7.88
CA GLU A 157 -12.55 -16.71 7.06
C GLU A 157 -11.85 -16.19 5.80
N LEU A 158 -12.33 -15.11 5.18
CA LEU A 158 -11.68 -14.49 4.01
C LEU A 158 -10.21 -14.13 4.27
N TYR A 159 -9.86 -13.74 5.49
CA TYR A 159 -8.48 -13.42 5.86
C TYR A 159 -7.55 -14.63 5.84
N GLU A 160 -8.08 -15.86 5.92
CA GLU A 160 -7.32 -17.10 5.77
C GLU A 160 -7.24 -17.58 4.31
N THR A 161 -7.88 -16.86 3.39
CA THR A 161 -7.87 -17.18 1.97
C THR A 161 -6.90 -16.28 1.20
N ARG A 162 -6.79 -16.55 -0.11
CA ARG A 162 -6.09 -15.67 -1.07
C ARG A 162 -6.64 -14.24 -1.12
N GLY A 163 -7.85 -13.98 -0.63
CA GLY A 163 -8.40 -12.63 -0.50
C GLY A 163 -7.47 -11.71 0.31
N TRP A 164 -6.82 -12.23 1.36
CA TRP A 164 -5.83 -11.48 2.12
C TRP A 164 -4.58 -11.14 1.30
N GLU A 165 -4.09 -12.08 0.48
CA GLU A 165 -2.94 -11.82 -0.40
C GLU A 165 -3.27 -10.72 -1.43
N MET A 166 -4.50 -10.68 -1.93
CA MET A 166 -4.95 -9.62 -2.83
C MET A 166 -5.06 -8.27 -2.12
N ALA A 167 -5.66 -8.23 -0.92
CA ALA A 167 -5.69 -7.02 -0.09
C ALA A 167 -4.27 -6.49 0.15
N ARG A 168 -3.33 -7.38 0.48
CA ARG A 168 -1.92 -7.07 0.67
C ARG A 168 -1.29 -6.45 -0.59
N ILE A 169 -1.59 -6.97 -1.77
CA ILE A 169 -1.10 -6.42 -3.04
C ILE A 169 -1.62 -4.99 -3.27
N TYR A 170 -2.90 -4.72 -2.98
CA TYR A 170 -3.46 -3.38 -3.12
C TYR A 170 -2.85 -2.40 -2.13
N LEU A 171 -2.75 -2.79 -0.86
CA LEU A 171 -2.09 -2.00 0.18
C LEU A 171 -0.61 -1.75 -0.15
N ASP A 172 0.10 -2.74 -0.71
CA ASP A 172 1.48 -2.59 -1.17
C ASP A 172 1.60 -1.58 -2.31
N SER A 173 0.67 -1.60 -3.25
CA SER A 173 0.63 -0.66 -4.36
C SER A 173 0.37 0.78 -3.88
N ILE A 174 -0.51 0.97 -2.89
CA ILE A 174 -0.72 2.27 -2.22
C ILE A 174 0.56 2.70 -1.49
N TRP A 175 1.18 1.78 -0.73
CA TRP A 175 2.41 2.04 0.03
C TRP A 175 3.59 2.42 -0.88
N ILE A 176 3.82 1.69 -1.97
CA ILE A 176 4.87 2.00 -2.95
C ILE A 176 4.66 3.40 -3.53
N ALA A 177 3.43 3.72 -3.93
CA ALA A 177 3.08 5.04 -4.48
C ALA A 177 3.36 6.17 -3.49
N CYS A 178 2.91 5.99 -2.24
CA CYS A 178 3.13 6.96 -1.19
C CYS A 178 4.63 7.11 -0.91
N LYS A 179 5.37 6.01 -0.75
CA LYS A 179 6.80 6.02 -0.44
C LYS A 179 7.63 6.72 -1.52
N ILE A 180 7.37 6.45 -2.80
CA ILE A 180 8.08 7.08 -3.92
C ILE A 180 7.84 8.59 -3.96
N LYS A 181 6.60 9.02 -3.70
CA LYS A 181 6.23 10.45 -3.64
C LYS A 181 6.53 11.11 -2.28
N GLY A 182 7.13 10.37 -1.34
CA GLY A 182 7.38 10.80 0.03
C GLY A 182 6.11 11.15 0.82
N ILE A 183 4.94 10.64 0.43
CA ILE A 183 3.66 10.84 1.12
C ILE A 183 3.62 9.90 2.32
N LYS A 184 3.16 10.40 3.47
CA LYS A 184 3.02 9.60 4.69
C LYS A 184 1.84 8.65 4.57
N LEU A 185 2.01 7.40 4.98
CA LEU A 185 0.93 6.41 4.95
C LEU A 185 0.65 5.91 6.36
N MET A 186 -0.62 5.94 6.74
CA MET A 186 -1.12 5.29 7.95
C MET A 186 -2.26 4.34 7.62
N LEU A 187 -2.40 3.29 8.41
CA LEU A 187 -3.55 2.38 8.35
C LEU A 187 -4.37 2.56 9.63
N ALA A 188 -5.68 2.79 9.47
CA ALA A 188 -6.59 3.06 10.57
C ALA A 188 -7.84 2.18 10.44
N PRO A 189 -7.76 0.89 10.84
CA PRO A 189 -8.89 -0.01 10.65
C PRO A 189 -10.09 0.38 11.53
N ILE A 190 -11.26 0.51 10.92
CA ILE A 190 -12.51 0.75 11.66
C ILE A 190 -13.03 -0.60 12.20
N PRO A 191 -13.30 -0.72 13.51
CA PRO A 191 -13.79 -1.97 14.06
C PRO A 191 -15.18 -2.31 13.55
N ALA A 192 -15.44 -3.60 13.34
CA ALA A 192 -16.80 -4.09 13.14
C ALA A 192 -17.58 -3.91 14.45
N LEU A 193 -18.80 -3.37 14.38
CA LEU A 193 -19.61 -3.13 15.57
C LEU A 193 -20.33 -4.41 16.02
N GLU A 194 -19.56 -5.41 16.45
CA GLU A 194 -20.04 -6.71 16.93
C GLU A 194 -19.18 -7.23 18.09
N LYS A 195 -19.82 -7.52 19.23
CA LYS A 195 -19.18 -8.07 20.44
C LYS A 195 -18.01 -7.21 20.94
N LEU A 196 -18.17 -5.89 20.93
CA LEU A 196 -17.10 -4.95 21.31
C LEU A 196 -16.69 -5.08 22.79
N ALA A 197 -17.64 -5.46 23.65
CA ALA A 197 -17.42 -5.75 25.07
C ALA A 197 -17.10 -7.23 25.38
N GLY A 198 -17.08 -8.10 24.37
CA GLY A 198 -16.95 -9.54 24.52
C GLY A 198 -15.79 -10.11 23.69
N ASP A 199 -16.04 -11.30 23.14
CA ASP A 199 -15.11 -11.98 22.24
C ASP A 199 -15.20 -11.38 20.83
N TYR A 200 -14.42 -10.32 20.60
CA TYR A 200 -14.40 -9.56 19.35
C TYR A 200 -13.92 -10.46 18.19
N PRO A 201 -14.75 -10.70 17.15
CA PRO A 201 -14.47 -11.73 16.16
C PRO A 201 -13.29 -11.40 15.22
N PHE A 202 -12.90 -10.13 15.11
CA PHE A 202 -11.88 -9.65 14.17
C PHE A 202 -10.47 -9.48 14.78
N MET A 203 -10.21 -10.05 15.97
CA MET A 203 -8.87 -9.97 16.59
C MET A 203 -7.73 -10.54 15.72
N GLU A 204 -7.96 -11.65 15.00
CA GLU A 204 -6.94 -12.22 14.09
C GLU A 204 -6.74 -11.36 12.82
N PRO A 205 -7.81 -10.91 12.12
CA PRO A 205 -7.68 -9.89 11.07
C PRO A 205 -6.94 -8.62 11.50
N GLU A 206 -7.25 -8.05 12.68
CA GLU A 206 -6.52 -6.91 13.28
C GLU A 206 -5.03 -7.22 13.43
N LYS A 207 -4.69 -8.41 13.94
CA LYS A 207 -3.30 -8.84 14.10
C LYS A 207 -2.58 -8.97 12.75
N LYS A 208 -3.25 -9.46 11.71
CA LYS A 208 -2.71 -9.52 10.34
C LYS A 208 -2.43 -8.13 9.78
N LEU A 209 -3.37 -7.20 9.89
CA LEU A 209 -3.19 -5.80 9.47
C LEU A 209 -2.06 -5.11 10.25
N LYS A 210 -2.01 -5.31 11.57
CA LYS A 210 -0.94 -4.77 12.41
C LYS A 210 0.43 -5.34 12.02
N GLY A 211 0.56 -6.65 11.83
CA GLY A 211 1.79 -7.29 11.39
C GLY A 211 2.22 -6.83 9.98
N TYR A 212 1.25 -6.62 9.08
CA TYR A 212 1.48 -6.02 7.76
C TYR A 212 2.10 -4.63 7.88
N CYS A 213 1.54 -3.77 8.74
CA CYS A 213 2.04 -2.43 9.00
C CYS A 213 3.44 -2.42 9.62
N GLU A 214 3.66 -3.25 10.65
CA GLU A 214 4.96 -3.38 11.32
C GLU A 214 6.06 -3.78 10.34
N GLY A 215 5.79 -4.76 9.47
CA GLY A 215 6.74 -5.20 8.44
C GLY A 215 7.10 -4.15 7.38
N ARG A 216 6.31 -3.06 7.28
CA ARG A 216 6.50 -1.96 6.32
C ARG A 216 6.80 -0.62 6.96
N GLN A 217 6.89 -0.58 8.29
CA GLN A 217 7.02 0.64 9.08
C GLN A 217 5.87 1.64 8.81
N ILE A 218 4.68 1.13 8.50
CA ILE A 218 3.45 1.92 8.38
C ILE A 218 2.90 2.13 9.78
N GLU A 219 2.44 3.34 10.10
CA GLU A 219 1.85 3.61 11.40
C GLU A 219 0.43 3.01 11.47
N TYR A 220 0.20 2.16 12.48
CA TYR A 220 -1.08 1.51 12.74
C TYR A 220 -1.88 2.26 13.81
N ILE A 221 -3.06 2.76 13.45
CA ILE A 221 -3.98 3.42 14.38
C ILE A 221 -4.98 2.39 14.90
N ASP A 222 -4.71 1.88 16.10
CA ASP A 222 -5.55 0.91 16.79
C ASP A 222 -6.86 1.55 17.31
N ILE A 223 -7.83 1.72 16.41
CA ILE A 223 -9.14 2.31 16.72
C ILE A 223 -9.94 1.41 17.65
N PHE A 224 -9.89 0.09 17.45
CA PHE A 224 -10.60 -0.87 18.30
C PHE A 224 -10.22 -0.72 19.78
N ASN A 225 -8.95 -0.90 20.14
CA ASN A 225 -8.56 -0.91 21.56
C ASN A 225 -8.63 0.48 22.20
N LYS A 226 -8.40 1.56 21.43
CA LYS A 226 -8.37 2.93 21.97
C LYS A 226 -9.74 3.61 22.00
N GLY A 227 -10.66 3.20 21.13
CA GLY A 227 -11.93 3.87 20.91
C GLY A 227 -13.15 3.02 21.24
N PHE A 228 -13.18 1.74 20.86
CA PHE A 228 -14.40 0.94 20.81
C PHE A 228 -14.49 -0.21 21.82
N LYS A 229 -13.35 -0.75 22.26
CA LYS A 229 -13.30 -1.89 23.18
C LYS A 229 -14.09 -1.62 24.47
N GLY A 230 -14.95 -2.57 24.83
CA GLY A 230 -15.77 -2.49 26.05
C GLY A 230 -17.05 -1.66 25.90
N LYS A 231 -17.31 -1.05 24.74
CA LYS A 231 -18.54 -0.30 24.49
C LYS A 231 -19.70 -1.22 24.12
N ASP A 232 -20.92 -0.74 24.34
CA ASP A 232 -22.12 -1.34 23.78
C ASP A 232 -22.22 -0.95 22.30
N GLU A 233 -22.04 -1.93 21.40
CA GLU A 233 -22.16 -1.70 19.97
C GLU A 233 -23.53 -1.16 19.52
N SER A 234 -24.60 -1.44 20.27
CA SER A 234 -25.95 -1.03 19.89
C SER A 234 -26.19 0.49 19.99
N GLU A 235 -25.42 1.17 20.85
CA GLU A 235 -25.41 2.64 20.95
C GLU A 235 -24.62 3.29 19.80
N LEU A 236 -23.84 2.50 19.05
CA LEU A 236 -22.94 2.97 17.99
C LEU A 236 -23.47 2.66 16.59
N TRP A 237 -24.50 1.84 16.47
CA TRP A 237 -25.18 1.57 15.20
C TRP A 237 -26.04 2.75 14.76
N ILE A 238 -26.21 2.90 13.45
CA ILE A 238 -27.26 3.77 12.89
C ILE A 238 -28.64 3.21 13.19
N ASP A 239 -28.81 1.90 13.04
CA ASP A 239 -30.03 1.19 13.34
C ASP A 239 -29.72 -0.29 13.66
N PRO A 240 -30.53 -1.04 14.43
CA PRO A 240 -30.29 -2.46 14.65
C PRO A 240 -30.20 -3.32 13.37
N SER A 241 -30.77 -2.84 12.26
CA SER A 241 -30.70 -3.45 10.94
C SER A 241 -29.47 -3.01 10.12
N ASP A 242 -28.80 -1.95 10.55
CA ASP A 242 -27.68 -1.29 9.89
C ASP A 242 -26.55 -0.98 10.90
N ARG A 243 -25.56 -1.89 10.91
CA ARG A 243 -24.43 -1.84 11.85
C ARG A 243 -23.31 -0.88 11.41
N HIS A 244 -23.53 0.01 10.45
CA HIS A 244 -22.61 1.12 10.20
C HIS A 244 -22.51 2.04 11.43
N ILE A 245 -21.38 2.73 11.58
CA ILE A 245 -21.18 3.70 12.67
C ILE A 245 -22.15 4.88 12.54
N ASN A 246 -22.81 5.24 13.64
CA ASN A 246 -23.55 6.49 13.77
C ASN A 246 -22.61 7.68 14.08
N GLU A 247 -23.18 8.84 14.35
CA GLU A 247 -22.42 10.06 14.66
C GLU A 247 -21.52 9.89 15.90
N LEU A 248 -21.97 9.17 16.93
CA LEU A 248 -21.14 8.88 18.12
C LEU A 248 -19.96 7.98 17.76
N GLY A 249 -20.18 6.95 16.93
CA GLY A 249 -19.11 6.12 16.38
C GLY A 249 -18.10 6.95 15.57
N ALA A 250 -18.58 7.85 14.72
CA ALA A 250 -17.73 8.75 13.94
C ALA A 250 -16.89 9.70 14.82
N GLU A 251 -17.47 10.22 15.91
CA GLU A 251 -16.73 11.02 16.92
C GLU A 251 -15.61 10.21 17.58
N ILE A 252 -15.86 8.95 17.93
CA ILE A 252 -14.85 8.07 18.53
C ILE A 252 -13.70 7.82 17.54
N VAL A 253 -14.01 7.54 16.27
CA VAL A 253 -13.00 7.34 15.21
C VAL A 253 -12.16 8.62 15.05
N ALA A 254 -12.83 9.76 14.83
CA ALA A 254 -12.17 11.05 14.65
C ALA A 254 -11.27 11.42 15.83
N LYS A 255 -11.76 11.25 17.06
CA LYS A 255 -11.01 11.50 18.29
C LYS A 255 -9.80 10.59 18.42
N THR A 256 -9.92 9.32 18.03
CA THR A 256 -8.81 8.36 18.13
C THR A 256 -7.70 8.71 17.14
N ILE A 257 -8.05 9.06 15.91
CA ILE A 257 -7.09 9.55 14.91
C ILE A 257 -6.50 10.90 15.34
N TYR A 258 -7.33 11.83 15.82
CA TYR A 258 -6.89 13.12 16.34
C TYR A 258 -5.85 12.96 17.46
N ASN A 259 -6.09 12.10 18.45
CA ASN A 259 -5.13 11.87 19.53
C ASN A 259 -3.76 11.42 19.03
N LYS A 260 -3.73 10.69 17.89
CA LYS A 260 -2.49 10.29 17.24
C LYS A 260 -1.83 11.46 16.52
N LEU A 261 -2.58 12.29 15.82
CA LEU A 261 -2.08 13.37 14.96
C LEU A 261 -1.91 14.72 15.67
N ALA A 262 -2.48 14.91 16.85
CA ALA A 262 -2.45 16.17 17.61
C ALA A 262 -1.04 16.78 17.76
N PRO A 263 0.05 16.00 17.95
CA PRO A 263 1.41 16.55 17.99
C PRO A 263 1.82 17.33 16.74
N LEU A 264 1.23 17.01 15.57
CA LEU A 264 1.58 17.64 14.30
C LEU A 264 1.14 19.11 14.21
N LYS A 265 0.22 19.54 15.06
CA LYS A 265 -0.33 20.91 15.10
C LYS A 265 0.69 21.96 15.53
N ASP A 266 1.79 21.53 16.15
CA ASP A 266 2.85 22.39 16.69
C ASP A 266 3.89 22.79 15.64
N TYR A 267 3.77 22.29 14.41
CA TYR A 267 4.70 22.56 13.32
C TYR A 267 4.05 23.49 12.31
N GLY A 268 4.68 24.62 11.96
CA GLY A 268 4.24 25.51 10.88
C GLY A 268 4.78 25.08 9.52
N HIS A 269 5.93 24.41 9.49
CA HIS A 269 6.57 23.93 8.27
C HIS A 269 6.34 22.43 8.07
N LEU A 270 5.21 21.91 8.57
CA LEU A 270 4.89 20.48 8.64
C LEU A 270 4.99 19.78 7.28
N ARG A 271 4.64 20.48 6.20
CA ARG A 271 4.78 19.98 4.83
C ARG A 271 6.21 19.54 4.53
N PHE A 272 7.21 20.33 4.89
CA PHE A 272 8.63 20.01 4.71
C PHE A 272 9.08 18.94 5.72
N LEU A 273 8.78 19.17 7.00
CA LEU A 273 9.20 18.29 8.08
C LEU A 273 8.69 16.86 7.92
N SER A 274 7.47 16.70 7.39
CA SER A 274 6.92 15.39 7.07
C SER A 274 7.74 14.66 6.00
N LYS A 275 8.33 15.34 5.01
CA LYS A 275 9.19 14.68 4.02
C LYS A 275 10.56 14.34 4.60
N VAL A 276 11.06 15.15 5.53
CA VAL A 276 12.38 15.01 6.14
C VAL A 276 12.41 13.87 7.15
N PHE A 277 11.44 13.83 8.06
CA PHE A 277 11.45 12.89 9.18
C PHE A 277 10.46 11.74 8.97
N PRO A 278 10.76 10.55 9.50
CA PRO A 278 9.74 9.52 9.71
C PRO A 278 8.59 10.04 10.61
N GLU A 279 7.49 9.31 10.62
CA GLU A 279 6.26 9.64 11.32
C GLU A 279 6.51 9.75 12.84
N LYS A 280 7.18 8.74 13.42
CA LYS A 280 7.36 8.63 14.88
C LYS A 280 8.10 9.82 15.50
N PRO A 281 9.23 10.31 14.97
CA PRO A 281 9.89 11.50 15.50
C PRO A 281 9.00 12.74 15.59
N LEU A 282 8.19 13.00 14.55
CA LEU A 282 7.25 14.12 14.53
C LEU A 282 6.13 13.94 15.55
N LEU A 283 5.57 12.73 15.64
CA LEU A 283 4.52 12.41 16.59
C LEU A 283 5.01 12.46 18.05
N ASN A 284 6.27 12.12 18.29
CA ASN A 284 6.89 12.15 19.62
C ASN A 284 7.52 13.51 19.97
N LYS A 285 7.51 14.48 19.05
CA LYS A 285 8.16 15.79 19.20
C LYS A 285 9.63 15.66 19.59
N GLU A 286 10.35 14.80 18.88
CA GLU A 286 11.79 14.64 19.10
C GLU A 286 12.53 15.98 18.92
N LYS A 287 13.59 16.17 19.71
CA LYS A 287 14.32 17.44 19.84
C LYS A 287 14.72 18.02 18.48
N ILE A 288 15.24 17.18 17.59
CA ILE A 288 15.67 17.57 16.24
C ILE A 288 14.52 18.16 15.40
N CYS A 289 13.31 17.60 15.49
CA CYS A 289 12.14 18.10 14.77
C CYS A 289 11.71 19.47 15.28
N VAL A 290 11.71 19.65 16.61
CA VAL A 290 11.34 20.92 17.26
C VAL A 290 12.37 22.01 16.99
N GLU A 291 13.66 21.67 16.98
CA GLU A 291 14.71 22.64 16.67
C GLU A 291 14.72 23.03 15.20
N LEU A 292 14.53 22.08 14.27
CA LEU A 292 14.45 22.42 12.85
C LEU A 292 13.24 23.33 12.55
N GLU A 293 12.07 23.05 13.14
CA GLU A 293 10.90 23.94 13.02
C GLU A 293 11.20 25.37 13.48
N LYS A 294 11.85 25.54 14.63
CA LYS A 294 12.19 26.87 15.18
C LYS A 294 13.15 27.66 14.30
N ASN A 295 14.06 26.97 13.60
CA ASN A 295 15.08 27.59 12.76
C ASN A 295 14.69 27.59 11.26
N PHE A 296 13.47 27.15 10.91
CA PHE A 296 13.10 27.00 9.50
C PHE A 296 13.03 28.35 8.77
N SER A 297 12.53 29.42 9.40
CA SER A 297 12.55 30.76 8.77
C SER A 297 13.97 31.32 8.53
N ASP A 298 14.95 30.93 9.35
CA ASP A 298 16.35 31.29 9.13
C ASP A 298 16.94 30.51 7.95
N LEU A 299 16.53 29.24 7.79
CA LEU A 299 16.82 28.39 6.63
C LEU A 299 16.32 29.02 5.34
N GLU A 300 15.09 29.56 5.34
CA GLU A 300 14.50 30.28 4.20
C GLU A 300 15.30 31.53 3.82
N SER A 301 15.93 32.16 4.81
CA SER A 301 16.80 33.33 4.68
C SER A 301 18.24 32.99 4.26
N GLY A 302 18.53 31.70 4.04
CA GLY A 302 19.83 31.21 3.55
C GLY A 302 20.82 30.81 4.64
N HIS A 303 20.42 30.77 5.91
CA HIS A 303 21.26 30.26 6.98
C HIS A 303 21.31 28.73 6.94
N GLU A 304 22.46 28.17 7.31
CA GLU A 304 22.63 26.74 7.49
C GLU A 304 22.26 26.35 8.93
N PHE A 305 21.43 25.33 9.07
CA PHE A 305 21.09 24.69 10.34
C PHE A 305 21.88 23.41 10.49
N VAL A 306 22.59 23.25 11.61
CA VAL A 306 23.35 22.04 11.94
C VAL A 306 22.95 21.56 13.32
N PHE A 307 22.58 20.29 13.43
CA PHE A 307 22.17 19.63 14.66
C PHE A 307 23.03 18.40 14.89
N ALA A 308 23.79 18.40 15.99
CA ALA A 308 24.54 17.24 16.43
C ALA A 308 23.58 16.20 17.03
N ILE A 309 23.60 14.99 16.50
CA ILE A 309 22.80 13.88 17.01
C ILE A 309 23.61 13.21 18.13
N GLU A 310 23.14 13.31 19.36
CA GLU A 310 23.77 12.66 20.52
C GLU A 310 23.69 11.14 20.36
N ASP A 311 24.81 10.51 19.97
CA ASP A 311 24.85 9.07 19.79
C ASP A 311 25.06 8.37 21.15
N ALA A 312 24.10 7.53 21.55
CA ALA A 312 24.20 6.65 22.71
C ALA A 312 25.06 5.41 22.37
N GLY A 313 26.29 5.63 21.90
CA GLY A 313 27.15 4.58 21.36
C GLY A 313 28.63 4.86 21.59
N LYS A 314 29.29 3.99 22.36
CA LYS A 314 30.71 4.08 22.73
C LYS A 314 31.64 3.88 21.52
N ASN A 315 31.93 4.91 20.72
CA ASN A 315 33.15 4.95 19.92
C ASN A 315 33.58 6.40 19.64
N LYS A 316 34.65 6.84 20.34
CA LYS A 316 35.19 8.21 20.29
C LYS A 316 36.03 8.53 19.03
N SER A 317 36.01 7.69 17.99
CA SER A 317 36.91 7.84 16.83
C SER A 317 36.23 8.04 15.47
N SER A 318 34.91 8.15 15.39
CA SER A 318 34.17 8.51 14.18
C SER A 318 33.61 9.93 14.30
N ALA A 319 33.53 10.66 13.17
CA ALA A 319 32.85 11.96 13.12
C ALA A 319 31.43 11.84 13.73
N PRO A 320 30.94 12.85 14.47
CA PRO A 320 29.65 12.75 15.14
C PRO A 320 28.52 12.58 14.12
N ALA A 321 27.46 11.87 14.52
CA ALA A 321 26.20 11.89 13.78
C ALA A 321 25.70 13.35 13.70
N GLU A 322 25.38 13.80 12.50
CA GLU A 322 25.05 15.20 12.21
C GLU A 322 23.87 15.25 11.26
N PHE A 323 22.92 16.12 11.57
CA PHE A 323 21.88 16.56 10.66
C PHE A 323 22.19 17.99 10.21
N ARG A 324 22.10 18.23 8.92
CA ARG A 324 22.37 19.53 8.29
C ARG A 324 21.22 19.90 7.37
N ALA A 325 20.76 21.13 7.47
CA ALA A 325 19.77 21.69 6.56
C ALA A 325 20.26 23.03 6.01
N TYR A 326 20.12 23.27 4.70
CA TYR A 326 20.39 24.57 4.08
C TYR A 326 19.49 24.80 2.86
N LYS A 327 19.38 26.04 2.40
CA LYS A 327 18.69 26.41 1.16
C LYS A 327 19.70 26.62 0.04
N GLY A 328 19.63 25.77 -0.99
CA GLY A 328 20.41 25.86 -2.23
C GLY A 328 19.67 26.64 -3.33
N SER A 329 20.25 26.66 -4.52
CA SER A 329 19.62 27.29 -5.71
C SER A 329 18.42 26.50 -6.24
N ASP A 330 18.41 25.19 -6.04
CA ASP A 330 17.42 24.22 -6.50
C ASP A 330 16.36 23.87 -5.44
N GLY A 331 16.58 24.20 -4.17
CA GLY A 331 15.59 23.97 -3.12
C GLY A 331 16.16 23.91 -1.71
N PHE A 332 15.46 23.23 -0.81
CA PHE A 332 15.89 22.94 0.55
C PHE A 332 16.58 21.58 0.62
N HIS A 333 17.76 21.56 1.20
CA HIS A 333 18.62 20.39 1.32
C HIS A 333 18.60 19.93 2.77
N PHE A 334 18.42 18.64 2.98
CA PHE A 334 18.47 18.00 4.29
C PHE A 334 19.41 16.81 4.19
N GLN A 335 20.47 16.82 4.99
CA GLN A 335 21.50 15.80 5.03
C GLN A 335 21.55 15.21 6.43
N ASN A 336 21.62 13.89 6.51
CA ASN A 336 21.71 13.20 7.79
C ASN A 336 22.77 12.11 7.71
N THR A 337 23.65 12.08 8.70
CA THR A 337 24.67 11.05 8.89
C THR A 337 24.42 10.32 10.20
N GLU A 338 24.18 9.02 10.13
CA GLU A 338 23.93 8.14 11.27
C GLU A 338 24.95 6.99 11.31
N PHE A 339 25.16 6.41 12.50
CA PHE A 339 26.04 5.24 12.69
C PHE A 339 25.27 4.06 13.31
N PRO A 340 24.35 3.42 12.55
CA PRO A 340 23.66 2.23 13.03
C PRO A 340 24.66 1.07 13.19
N GLY A 341 25.18 0.88 14.40
CA GLY A 341 26.16 -0.16 14.69
C GLY A 341 27.56 0.19 14.19
N GLN A 342 28.05 -0.52 13.17
CA GLN A 342 29.39 -0.28 12.59
C GLN A 342 29.35 0.47 11.26
N ASP A 343 28.22 0.54 10.56
CA ASP A 343 28.16 1.20 9.26
C ASP A 343 27.85 2.70 9.40
N LYS A 344 28.39 3.50 8.48
CA LYS A 344 28.02 4.91 8.35
C LYS A 344 26.91 5.04 7.32
N LEU A 345 25.73 5.51 7.73
CA LEU A 345 24.62 5.78 6.82
C LEU A 345 24.55 7.28 6.52
N PHE A 346 24.56 7.64 5.25
CA PHE A 346 24.32 9.01 4.79
C PHE A 346 23.00 9.08 4.04
N SER A 347 22.25 10.16 4.24
CA SER A 347 21.08 10.47 3.43
C SER A 347 21.06 11.93 3.02
N HIS A 348 20.53 12.21 1.82
CA HIS A 348 20.40 13.54 1.25
C HIS A 348 19.05 13.69 0.55
N LEU A 349 18.18 14.50 1.15
CA LEU A 349 16.87 14.87 0.63
C LEU A 349 16.94 16.31 0.07
N VAL A 350 16.36 16.52 -1.10
CA VAL A 350 16.18 17.84 -1.71
C VAL A 350 14.70 18.04 -2.03
N LEU A 351 14.14 19.13 -1.52
CA LEU A 351 12.75 19.54 -1.73
C LEU A 351 12.70 20.89 -2.44
N ASP A 352 11.76 21.09 -3.35
CA ASP A 352 11.57 22.41 -3.97
C ASP A 352 10.97 23.44 -2.99
N SER A 353 10.76 24.68 -3.44
CA SER A 353 10.17 25.74 -2.62
C SER A 353 8.74 25.46 -2.15
N LYS A 354 8.04 24.51 -2.79
CA LYS A 354 6.71 24.03 -2.39
C LYS A 354 6.81 22.75 -1.55
N GLY A 355 7.99 22.27 -1.15
CA GLY A 355 8.15 21.03 -0.39
C GLY A 355 7.89 19.75 -1.18
N ARG A 356 7.93 19.80 -2.52
CA ARG A 356 7.84 18.62 -3.39
C ARG A 356 9.21 17.96 -3.50
N LEU A 357 9.21 16.62 -3.55
CA LEU A 357 10.42 15.83 -3.64
C LEU A 357 11.13 16.00 -5.00
N LEU A 358 12.38 16.47 -4.97
CA LEU A 358 13.26 16.53 -6.15
C LEU A 358 14.28 15.38 -6.17
N LYS A 359 14.88 15.09 -5.01
CA LYS A 359 15.90 14.06 -4.84
C LYS A 359 15.81 13.45 -3.44
N ASN A 360 15.92 12.14 -3.32
CA ASN A 360 16.12 11.43 -2.05
C ASN A 360 17.18 10.35 -2.23
N GLU A 361 18.35 10.54 -1.65
CA GLU A 361 19.50 9.65 -1.75
C GLU A 361 19.83 9.06 -0.38
N LYS A 362 20.19 7.78 -0.36
CA LYS A 362 20.70 7.06 0.81
C LYS A 362 21.93 6.26 0.41
N GLN A 363 22.97 6.31 1.22
CA GLN A 363 24.23 5.61 1.02
C GLN A 363 24.66 4.94 2.32
N ALA A 364 24.99 3.65 2.25
CA ALA A 364 25.73 2.96 3.30
C ALA A 364 27.21 3.01 2.96
N LEU A 365 28.02 3.54 3.86
CA LEU A 365 29.47 3.71 3.68
C LEU A 365 30.23 2.87 4.70
N ASP A 366 31.39 2.39 4.29
CA ASP A 366 32.38 1.83 5.20
C ASP A 366 32.94 2.92 6.12
N PRO A 367 32.89 2.73 7.45
CA PRO A 367 33.24 3.78 8.42
C PRO A 367 34.73 4.16 8.39
N ILE A 368 35.61 3.27 7.91
CA ILE A 368 37.08 3.46 7.93
C ILE A 368 37.55 4.03 6.59
N SER A 369 37.17 3.39 5.49
CA SER A 369 37.60 3.77 4.13
C SER A 369 36.75 4.89 3.52
N GLY A 370 35.54 5.12 4.02
CA GLY A 370 34.57 6.04 3.43
C GLY A 370 34.01 5.55 2.09
N SER A 371 34.31 4.31 1.69
CA SER A 371 33.82 3.74 0.43
C SER A 371 32.32 3.42 0.53
N ILE A 372 31.56 3.71 -0.53
CA ILE A 372 30.14 3.39 -0.61
C ILE A 372 29.99 1.87 -0.74
N LYS A 373 29.29 1.21 0.19
CA LYS A 373 28.94 -0.21 0.11
C LYS A 373 27.67 -0.41 -0.73
N GLU A 374 26.69 0.43 -0.50
CA GLU A 374 25.36 0.35 -1.10
C GLU A 374 24.75 1.74 -1.19
N TRP A 375 23.95 1.99 -2.22
CA TRP A 375 23.23 3.25 -2.34
C TRP A 375 21.89 3.07 -3.03
N SER A 376 20.99 4.00 -2.75
CA SER A 376 19.71 4.14 -3.44
C SER A 376 19.41 5.62 -3.64
N LYS A 377 18.77 5.95 -4.77
CA LYS A 377 18.41 7.31 -5.10
C LYS A 377 17.05 7.32 -5.79
N VAL A 378 16.17 8.22 -5.35
CA VAL A 378 14.97 8.62 -6.08
C VAL A 378 15.21 10.02 -6.66
N SER A 379 15.09 10.19 -7.97
CA SER A 379 15.03 11.51 -8.63
C SER A 379 13.74 11.67 -9.40
N PHE A 380 13.26 12.90 -9.52
CA PHE A 380 12.14 13.23 -10.40
C PHE A 380 12.67 13.69 -11.77
N GLU A 381 12.20 13.08 -12.85
CA GLU A 381 12.58 13.40 -14.24
C GLU A 381 11.36 13.32 -15.18
N GLU A 382 11.13 14.39 -15.96
CA GLU A 382 10.02 14.59 -16.92
C GLU A 382 8.61 14.29 -16.36
N GLU A 383 8.21 13.01 -16.36
CA GLU A 383 6.88 12.49 -16.03
C GLU A 383 6.93 11.31 -15.03
N GLY A 384 8.05 11.10 -14.33
CA GLY A 384 8.20 9.95 -13.44
C GLY A 384 9.28 10.10 -12.37
N TYR A 385 9.35 9.09 -11.50
CA TYR A 385 10.37 8.98 -10.47
C TYR A 385 11.34 7.87 -10.83
N ILE A 386 12.62 8.17 -10.94
CA ILE A 386 13.66 7.18 -11.20
C ILE A 386 14.23 6.71 -9.88
N PHE A 387 14.03 5.44 -9.58
CA PHE A 387 14.73 4.75 -8.53
C PHE A 387 15.99 4.09 -9.10
N SER A 388 17.15 4.56 -8.67
CA SER A 388 18.44 3.94 -8.93
C SER A 388 18.93 3.23 -7.67
N HIS A 389 19.49 2.04 -7.84
CA HIS A 389 20.12 1.27 -6.77
C HIS A 389 21.43 0.66 -7.25
N GLY A 390 22.44 0.62 -6.38
CA GLY A 390 23.70 -0.05 -6.68
C GLY A 390 24.43 -0.56 -5.44
N LYS A 391 25.32 -1.55 -5.66
CA LYS A 391 26.19 -2.15 -4.64
C LYS A 391 27.65 -2.16 -5.11
N GLY A 392 28.60 -1.90 -4.21
CA GLY A 392 30.04 -2.04 -4.43
C GLY A 392 30.89 -0.81 -4.09
N ALA A 393 32.11 -1.05 -3.60
CA ALA A 393 33.06 -0.05 -3.09
C ALA A 393 33.46 1.00 -4.12
N VAL A 394 33.02 2.25 -3.92
CA VAL A 394 33.53 3.42 -4.65
C VAL A 394 34.73 3.99 -3.88
N ASN A 395 35.94 3.52 -4.18
CA ASN A 395 37.14 4.29 -3.85
C ASN A 395 37.29 5.38 -4.92
N GLY A 396 37.61 6.61 -4.50
CA GLY A 396 37.59 7.85 -5.30
C GLY A 396 38.54 7.94 -6.52
N ILE A 397 38.82 6.84 -7.21
CA ILE A 397 39.56 6.79 -8.47
C ILE A 397 38.80 5.83 -9.41
N ASN A 398 38.13 6.42 -10.40
CA ASN A 398 37.63 5.83 -11.66
C ASN A 398 37.65 4.29 -11.76
N LEU A 399 36.50 3.66 -11.51
CA LEU A 399 36.14 2.35 -12.08
C LEU A 399 34.64 2.39 -12.44
N GLU A 400 34.34 2.86 -13.65
CA GLU A 400 33.00 2.75 -14.27
C GLU A 400 32.67 1.31 -14.71
N SER A 401 33.63 0.38 -14.67
CA SER A 401 33.52 -0.91 -15.39
C SER A 401 32.92 -2.08 -14.62
N ASN A 402 32.58 -1.96 -13.33
CA ASN A 402 32.00 -3.06 -12.53
C ASN A 402 30.74 -2.68 -11.73
N ARG A 403 30.07 -1.58 -12.09
CA ARG A 403 28.81 -1.18 -11.43
C ARG A 403 27.66 -2.04 -11.94
N ARG A 404 27.01 -2.81 -11.06
CA ARG A 404 25.62 -3.23 -11.27
C ARG A 404 24.72 -2.14 -10.71
N GLU A 405 24.28 -1.24 -11.58
CA GLU A 405 23.22 -0.28 -11.27
C GLU A 405 21.90 -0.83 -11.80
N THR A 406 20.87 -0.85 -10.96
CA THR A 406 19.49 -1.11 -11.37
C THR A 406 18.75 0.20 -11.37
N LYS A 407 18.17 0.57 -12.52
CA LYS A 407 17.30 1.76 -12.66
C LYS A 407 15.88 1.31 -12.96
N ILE A 408 14.93 1.84 -12.21
CA ILE A 408 13.51 1.61 -12.39
C ILE A 408 12.82 2.96 -12.45
N LYS A 409 12.12 3.22 -13.55
CA LYS A 409 11.33 4.43 -13.72
C LYS A 409 9.90 4.14 -13.30
N PHE A 410 9.47 4.73 -12.19
CA PHE A 410 8.11 4.67 -11.71
C PHE A 410 7.27 5.74 -12.37
N VAL A 411 6.19 5.31 -13.01
CA VAL A 411 5.19 6.16 -13.65
C VAL A 411 3.85 5.68 -13.13
N PHE A 412 3.04 6.59 -12.58
CA PHE A 412 1.74 6.25 -12.01
C PHE A 412 0.66 6.64 -13.01
N LYS A 413 0.22 5.69 -13.84
CA LYS A 413 -0.86 5.92 -14.82
C LYS A 413 -2.05 5.02 -14.51
N TYR A 414 -3.23 5.60 -14.72
CA TYR A 414 -4.50 4.90 -14.64
C TYR A 414 -5.16 4.91 -16.03
N THR A 415 -5.54 3.73 -16.52
CA THR A 415 -6.37 3.60 -17.72
C THR A 415 -7.62 2.80 -17.38
N LYS A 416 -8.78 3.44 -17.55
CA LYS A 416 -10.08 2.78 -17.33
C LYS A 416 -10.39 1.80 -18.46
N LEU A 417 -10.79 0.58 -18.09
CA LEU A 417 -11.22 -0.47 -19.03
C LEU A 417 -12.70 -0.82 -18.82
N PRO A 418 -13.38 -1.48 -19.79
CA PRO A 418 -14.77 -1.90 -19.63
C PRO A 418 -15.01 -2.84 -18.44
N ASN A 419 -14.02 -3.67 -18.08
CA ASN A 419 -14.11 -4.71 -17.05
C ASN A 419 -13.08 -4.55 -15.92
N GLY A 420 -12.47 -3.37 -15.77
CA GLY A 420 -11.42 -3.14 -14.76
C GLY A 420 -10.61 -1.87 -15.02
N ALA A 421 -9.36 -1.87 -14.58
CA ALA A 421 -8.42 -0.81 -14.84
C ALA A 421 -7.00 -1.35 -15.01
N ASN A 422 -6.22 -0.70 -15.86
CA ASN A 422 -4.78 -0.90 -15.92
C ASN A 422 -4.10 0.17 -15.08
N LEU A 423 -3.26 -0.27 -14.15
CA LEU A 423 -2.35 0.58 -13.42
C LEU A 423 -0.96 0.38 -13.99
N GLU A 424 -0.31 1.45 -14.44
CA GLU A 424 1.13 1.42 -14.64
C GLU A 424 1.75 2.00 -13.38
N LEU A 425 2.68 1.25 -12.80
CA LEU A 425 3.51 1.67 -11.67
C LEU A 425 4.94 1.95 -12.13
N GLU A 426 5.39 1.20 -13.14
CA GLU A 426 6.70 1.30 -13.77
C GLU A 426 6.50 1.52 -15.27
N ASP A 427 7.41 2.27 -15.89
CA ASP A 427 7.32 2.66 -17.30
C ASP A 427 7.18 1.44 -18.22
N GLY A 428 6.09 1.38 -18.99
CA GLY A 428 5.77 0.27 -19.88
C GLY A 428 5.43 -1.06 -19.18
N LYS A 429 5.24 -1.07 -17.85
CA LYS A 429 4.83 -2.26 -17.07
C LYS A 429 3.44 -2.08 -16.49
N ILE A 430 2.52 -2.91 -16.96
CA ILE A 430 1.12 -2.91 -16.51
C ILE A 430 0.97 -3.85 -15.32
N PHE A 431 0.53 -3.31 -14.20
CA PHE A 431 0.02 -4.04 -13.06
C PHE A 431 -1.46 -4.38 -13.32
N LEU A 432 -1.70 -5.62 -13.75
CA LEU A 432 -3.07 -6.14 -13.91
C LEU A 432 -3.72 -6.37 -12.55
N ASP A 433 -5.00 -6.00 -12.47
CA ASP A 433 -5.86 -6.27 -11.33
C ASP A 433 -5.80 -7.76 -10.90
N PRO A 434 -5.37 -8.07 -9.65
CA PRO A 434 -5.41 -9.42 -9.11
C PRO A 434 -6.78 -10.09 -9.18
N LYS A 435 -7.89 -9.37 -8.96
CA LYS A 435 -9.26 -9.90 -9.10
C LYS A 435 -9.53 -10.32 -10.54
N PHE A 436 -9.09 -9.52 -11.50
CA PHE A 436 -9.18 -9.86 -12.91
C PHE A 436 -8.42 -11.16 -13.22
N MET A 437 -7.17 -11.27 -12.79
CA MET A 437 -6.40 -12.51 -12.97
C MET A 437 -7.09 -13.72 -12.34
N GLU A 438 -7.61 -13.56 -11.12
CA GLU A 438 -8.35 -14.64 -10.48
C GLU A 438 -9.56 -15.10 -11.28
N LYS A 439 -10.36 -14.14 -11.77
CA LYS A 439 -11.52 -14.46 -12.60
C LYS A 439 -11.13 -15.25 -13.84
N GLN A 440 -10.05 -14.85 -14.52
CA GLN A 440 -9.61 -15.48 -15.77
C GLN A 440 -9.03 -16.89 -15.58
N PHE A 441 -8.25 -17.10 -14.52
CA PHE A 441 -7.54 -18.37 -14.31
C PHE A 441 -8.30 -19.37 -13.43
N PHE A 442 -9.28 -18.91 -12.64
CA PHE A 442 -9.99 -19.76 -11.67
C PHE A 442 -11.50 -19.84 -11.87
N GLN A 443 -12.13 -18.97 -12.68
CA GLN A 443 -13.52 -19.18 -13.13
C GLN A 443 -13.54 -19.70 -14.57
N GLU A 444 -14.58 -20.45 -14.92
CA GLU A 444 -14.73 -21.07 -16.25
C GLU A 444 -15.12 -20.09 -17.36
N THR A 445 -15.37 -18.81 -17.05
CA THR A 445 -15.75 -17.81 -18.06
C THR A 445 -14.53 -17.23 -18.76
N TYR A 446 -14.50 -17.36 -20.08
CA TYR A 446 -13.35 -16.99 -20.93
C TYR A 446 -13.58 -15.68 -21.68
N SER A 447 -12.86 -14.63 -21.32
CA SER A 447 -12.62 -13.47 -22.21
C SER A 447 -11.45 -12.64 -21.69
N ASP A 448 -10.48 -12.31 -22.56
CA ASP A 448 -9.32 -11.44 -22.31
C ASP A 448 -8.21 -12.01 -21.39
N ILE A 449 -7.83 -13.28 -21.58
CA ILE A 449 -6.69 -13.86 -20.84
C ILE A 449 -5.37 -13.24 -21.35
N PRO A 450 -4.43 -12.83 -20.47
CA PRO A 450 -3.11 -12.37 -20.88
C PRO A 450 -2.42 -13.39 -21.78
N THR A 451 -1.67 -12.93 -22.77
CA THR A 451 -0.82 -13.82 -23.57
C THR A 451 0.22 -14.52 -22.69
N SER A 452 0.79 -15.63 -23.17
CA SER A 452 1.81 -16.36 -22.40
C SER A 452 3.01 -15.49 -22.04
N ASP A 453 3.42 -14.58 -22.93
CA ASP A 453 4.58 -13.72 -22.68
C ASP A 453 4.26 -12.63 -21.66
N GLU A 454 3.08 -11.99 -21.79
CA GLU A 454 2.57 -11.04 -20.79
C GLU A 454 2.44 -11.68 -19.41
N LEU A 455 1.97 -12.94 -19.34
CA LEU A 455 1.88 -13.66 -18.06
C LEU A 455 3.25 -13.87 -17.42
N ALA A 456 4.26 -14.29 -18.19
CA ALA A 456 5.60 -14.51 -17.64
C ALA A 456 6.21 -13.22 -17.09
N ASP A 457 6.11 -12.14 -17.87
CA ASP A 457 6.63 -10.83 -17.48
C ASP A 457 5.87 -10.27 -16.27
N LEU A 458 4.55 -10.48 -16.20
CA LEU A 458 3.73 -10.09 -15.05
C LEU A 458 4.09 -10.89 -13.79
N MET A 459 4.28 -12.20 -13.90
CA MET A 459 4.68 -13.03 -12.76
C MET A 459 6.05 -12.60 -12.20
N LEU A 460 6.99 -12.25 -13.07
CA LEU A 460 8.29 -11.70 -12.68
C LEU A 460 8.16 -10.32 -12.03
N TYR A 461 7.36 -9.45 -12.62
CA TYR A 461 7.03 -8.13 -12.09
C TYR A 461 6.43 -8.24 -10.68
N MET A 462 5.43 -9.11 -10.48
CA MET A 462 4.81 -9.32 -9.19
C MET A 462 5.77 -9.93 -8.15
N ALA A 463 6.62 -10.87 -8.56
CA ALA A 463 7.64 -11.43 -7.69
C ALA A 463 8.69 -10.39 -7.27
N TYR A 464 9.04 -9.46 -8.17
CA TYR A 464 9.93 -8.33 -7.87
C TYR A 464 9.41 -7.47 -6.71
N PHE A 465 8.09 -7.26 -6.61
CA PHE A 465 7.45 -6.55 -5.51
C PHE A 465 7.16 -7.42 -4.26
N GLY A 466 7.68 -8.64 -4.20
CA GLY A 466 7.53 -9.52 -3.03
C GLY A 466 6.18 -10.24 -2.95
N TRP A 467 5.48 -10.39 -4.07
CA TRP A 467 4.20 -11.11 -4.16
C TRP A 467 4.36 -12.58 -4.58
N SER A 468 5.53 -13.18 -4.36
CA SER A 468 5.85 -14.55 -4.79
C SER A 468 4.85 -15.60 -4.29
N GLY A 469 4.27 -15.41 -3.09
CA GLY A 469 3.23 -16.30 -2.56
C GLY A 469 1.97 -16.36 -3.45
N TYR A 470 1.50 -15.20 -3.92
CA TYR A 470 0.38 -15.11 -4.86
C TYR A 470 0.78 -15.63 -6.25
N VAL A 471 1.97 -15.27 -6.74
CA VAL A 471 2.47 -15.71 -8.05
C VAL A 471 2.62 -17.24 -8.13
N ASN A 472 3.08 -17.88 -7.05
CA ASN A 472 3.14 -19.34 -6.97
C ASN A 472 1.74 -19.98 -7.08
N GLN A 473 0.73 -19.41 -6.42
CA GLN A 473 -0.65 -19.90 -6.54
C GLN A 473 -1.20 -19.71 -7.95
N LEU A 474 -0.89 -18.59 -8.60
CA LEU A 474 -1.24 -18.34 -9.99
C LEU A 474 -0.57 -19.37 -10.93
N ALA A 475 0.72 -19.65 -10.72
CA ALA A 475 1.46 -20.67 -11.47
C ALA A 475 0.79 -22.05 -11.37
N ASP A 476 0.44 -22.47 -10.16
CA ASP A 476 -0.22 -23.75 -9.90
C ASP A 476 -1.60 -23.82 -10.56
N ALA A 477 -2.35 -22.72 -10.52
CA ALA A 477 -3.65 -22.61 -11.17
C ALA A 477 -3.54 -22.72 -12.70
N VAL A 478 -2.54 -22.08 -13.29
CA VAL A 478 -2.23 -22.18 -14.71
C VAL A 478 -1.89 -23.62 -15.09
N ILE A 479 -1.04 -24.30 -14.31
CA ILE A 479 -0.68 -25.71 -14.54
C ILE A 479 -1.93 -26.62 -14.46
N LYS A 480 -2.83 -26.34 -13.53
CA LYS A 480 -4.03 -27.16 -13.30
C LYS A 480 -5.14 -26.91 -14.32
N HIS A 481 -5.47 -25.66 -14.59
CA HIS A 481 -6.68 -25.26 -15.32
C HIS A 481 -6.40 -24.79 -16.75
N LYS A 482 -5.16 -24.36 -17.07
CA LYS A 482 -4.75 -23.86 -18.40
C LYS A 482 -3.41 -24.44 -18.88
N PRO A 483 -3.24 -25.78 -18.94
CA PRO A 483 -1.96 -26.43 -19.20
C PRO A 483 -1.54 -26.44 -20.68
N THR A 484 -1.76 -25.37 -21.43
CA THR A 484 -1.29 -25.33 -22.82
C THR A 484 0.24 -25.24 -22.85
N PRO A 485 0.90 -25.73 -23.91
CA PRO A 485 2.34 -25.60 -24.06
C PRO A 485 2.85 -24.18 -23.83
N ALA A 486 2.11 -23.16 -24.29
CA ALA A 486 2.47 -21.75 -24.16
C ALA A 486 2.49 -21.27 -22.70
N TYR A 487 1.42 -21.52 -21.94
CA TYR A 487 1.34 -21.12 -20.54
C TYR A 487 2.30 -21.90 -19.64
N LEU A 488 2.51 -23.18 -19.93
CA LEU A 488 3.53 -23.97 -19.22
C LEU A 488 4.93 -23.37 -19.45
N ARG A 489 5.24 -22.85 -20.65
CA ARG A 489 6.51 -22.12 -20.87
C ARG A 489 6.64 -20.92 -19.95
N SER A 490 5.58 -20.14 -19.81
CA SER A 490 5.57 -18.91 -19.01
C SER A 490 5.90 -19.23 -17.56
N VAL A 491 5.22 -20.24 -17.01
CA VAL A 491 5.46 -20.72 -15.65
C VAL A 491 6.87 -21.30 -15.50
N THR A 492 7.36 -22.06 -16.48
CA THR A 492 8.73 -22.55 -16.48
C THR A 492 9.74 -21.39 -16.53
N ARG A 493 9.55 -20.40 -17.41
CA ARG A 493 10.41 -19.20 -17.52
C ARG A 493 10.46 -18.44 -16.21
N PHE A 494 9.31 -18.28 -15.55
CA PHE A 494 9.22 -17.70 -14.21
C PHE A 494 10.07 -18.47 -13.18
N TYR A 495 9.89 -19.79 -13.07
CA TYR A 495 10.65 -20.60 -12.10
C TYR A 495 12.14 -20.69 -12.43
N MET A 496 12.52 -20.68 -13.72
CA MET A 496 13.92 -20.60 -14.14
C MET A 496 14.56 -19.27 -13.74
N ALA A 497 13.87 -18.15 -13.91
CA ALA A 497 14.35 -16.84 -13.45
C ALA A 497 14.51 -16.77 -11.92
N LEU A 498 13.77 -17.58 -11.17
CA LEU A 498 13.94 -17.73 -9.71
C LEU A 498 14.95 -18.82 -9.31
N ASN A 499 15.59 -19.51 -10.25
CA ASN A 499 16.45 -20.68 -10.01
C ASN A 499 15.76 -21.82 -9.24
N ASP A 500 14.43 -21.98 -9.33
CA ASP A 500 13.69 -23.07 -8.68
C ASP A 500 13.65 -24.33 -9.57
N ASN A 501 14.80 -25.00 -9.66
CA ASN A 501 14.97 -26.21 -10.47
C ASN A 501 14.03 -27.35 -10.05
N LYS A 502 13.59 -27.39 -8.80
CA LYS A 502 12.63 -28.41 -8.33
C LYS A 502 11.29 -28.25 -9.01
N LYS A 503 10.76 -27.02 -9.08
CA LYS A 503 9.49 -26.75 -9.75
C LYS A 503 9.58 -26.85 -11.27
N VAL A 504 10.70 -26.44 -11.86
CA VAL A 504 10.96 -26.68 -13.29
C VAL A 504 10.89 -28.17 -13.61
N ASN A 505 11.59 -29.01 -12.84
CA ASN A 505 11.59 -30.45 -13.04
C ASN A 505 10.21 -31.09 -12.81
N ALA A 506 9.45 -30.61 -11.82
CA ALA A 506 8.08 -31.09 -11.59
C ALA A 506 7.18 -30.89 -12.82
N ILE A 507 7.28 -29.72 -13.48
CA ILE A 507 6.52 -29.43 -14.72
C ILE A 507 6.98 -30.32 -15.88
N LEU A 508 8.28 -30.61 -15.97
CA LEU A 508 8.88 -31.46 -17.01
C LEU A 508 8.47 -32.94 -16.91
N ILE A 509 8.38 -33.46 -15.69
CA ILE A 509 8.08 -34.88 -15.41
C ILE A 509 6.63 -35.22 -15.74
N ASP A 510 5.70 -34.31 -15.45
CA ASP A 510 4.25 -34.58 -15.55
C ASP A 510 3.71 -34.46 -16.99
N LYS A 511 4.40 -33.74 -17.89
CA LYS A 511 3.96 -33.50 -19.29
C LYS A 511 5.10 -33.58 -20.33
N PRO A 512 5.78 -34.72 -20.46
CA PRO A 512 7.04 -34.85 -21.21
C PRO A 512 6.94 -34.59 -22.73
N ALA A 513 5.77 -34.78 -23.36
CA ALA A 513 5.58 -34.55 -24.79
C ALA A 513 5.54 -33.05 -25.17
N ILE A 514 5.20 -32.17 -24.23
CA ILE A 514 5.01 -30.73 -24.47
C ILE A 514 6.34 -29.97 -24.38
N VAL A 515 7.28 -30.44 -23.56
CA VAL A 515 8.57 -29.77 -23.31
C VAL A 515 9.74 -30.38 -24.10
N LYS A 516 9.56 -31.52 -24.78
CA LYS A 516 10.59 -32.08 -25.67
C LYS A 516 10.95 -31.18 -26.87
N LYS A 517 10.10 -30.20 -27.20
CA LYS A 517 10.37 -29.15 -28.20
C LYS A 517 11.19 -27.96 -27.65
N PHE A 518 11.38 -27.86 -26.33
CA PHE A 518 12.09 -26.75 -25.67
C PHE A 518 13.60 -26.86 -25.77
N ILE A 519 14.12 -28.05 -25.47
CA ILE A 519 15.57 -28.25 -25.39
C ILE A 519 16.22 -28.10 -26.77
N THR A 520 15.47 -28.32 -27.85
CA THR A 520 15.98 -28.32 -29.22
C THR A 520 15.91 -26.97 -29.95
N HIS A 521 15.03 -26.03 -29.56
CA HIS A 521 14.93 -24.72 -30.24
C HIS A 521 15.67 -23.57 -29.51
N GLY A 522 16.16 -23.80 -28.29
CA GLY A 522 17.08 -22.88 -27.59
C GLY A 522 18.57 -23.14 -27.87
N SER A 523 18.90 -24.19 -28.61
CA SER A 523 20.28 -24.65 -28.84
C SER A 523 20.80 -24.46 -30.27
N GLU A 524 20.00 -23.99 -31.23
CA GLU A 524 20.45 -23.73 -32.60
C GLU A 524 21.12 -22.36 -32.75
N SER A 525 22.16 -22.11 -31.94
CA SER A 525 23.26 -21.23 -32.35
C SER A 525 24.62 -21.66 -31.78
N ILE A 526 24.75 -22.88 -31.26
CA ILE A 526 26.05 -23.39 -30.81
C ILE A 526 26.16 -24.85 -31.24
N ASN A 527 26.56 -25.05 -32.49
CA ASN A 527 27.03 -26.35 -32.94
C ASN A 527 28.55 -26.29 -33.17
N SER A 528 29.19 -27.38 -32.78
CA SER A 528 30.59 -27.78 -33.00
C SER A 528 31.66 -27.19 -32.07
N ARG A 529 31.84 -27.86 -30.93
CA ARG A 529 33.07 -28.66 -30.66
C ARG A 529 32.91 -29.43 -29.35
N GLU A 530 33.00 -30.75 -29.45
CA GLU A 530 33.23 -31.65 -28.32
C GLU A 530 34.63 -31.41 -27.73
N ASN A 531 34.68 -31.00 -26.47
CA ASN A 531 35.51 -31.57 -25.39
C ASN A 531 35.63 -30.59 -24.21
N GLN A 532 35.34 -31.10 -23.01
CA GLN A 532 35.81 -30.67 -21.68
C GLN A 532 35.93 -29.16 -21.41
N ASP A 533 34.88 -28.58 -20.80
CA ASP A 533 34.89 -27.71 -19.61
C ASP A 533 33.52 -26.99 -19.47
N GLU A 534 33.04 -26.82 -18.24
CA GLU A 534 31.76 -26.16 -17.90
C GLU A 534 31.64 -24.75 -18.50
N PRO A 535 30.52 -24.36 -19.13
CA PRO A 535 30.24 -22.96 -19.42
C PRO A 535 29.54 -22.29 -18.24
N ASP A 536 30.24 -21.28 -17.73
CA ASP A 536 29.91 -20.35 -16.66
C ASP A 536 28.55 -19.63 -16.88
N ILE A 537 27.60 -19.90 -15.99
CA ILE A 537 26.22 -19.34 -15.94
C ILE A 537 26.21 -17.82 -15.68
N ILE A 538 27.36 -17.23 -15.37
CA ILE A 538 27.52 -15.80 -15.08
C ILE A 538 27.28 -14.90 -16.32
N SER A 539 27.36 -15.41 -17.55
CA SER A 539 27.19 -14.55 -18.75
C SER A 539 25.75 -14.29 -19.19
N LEU A 540 24.75 -15.03 -18.68
CA LEU A 540 23.33 -14.82 -19.07
C LEU A 540 22.61 -13.74 -18.25
N VAL A 541 23.15 -13.37 -17.08
CA VAL A 541 22.59 -12.33 -16.20
C VAL A 541 22.98 -10.91 -16.63
N SER A 542 23.83 -10.73 -17.65
CA SER A 542 24.27 -9.41 -18.13
C SER A 542 23.51 -8.89 -19.38
N ARG A 543 22.42 -9.56 -19.80
CA ARG A 543 21.61 -9.16 -20.98
C ARG A 543 20.11 -8.96 -20.71
N MET A 544 19.69 -8.93 -19.45
CA MET A 544 18.40 -8.39 -18.98
C MET A 544 18.69 -7.32 -17.94
#